data_AF-A0A6M3JPU8-F1
#
_entry.id   AF-A0A6M3JPU8-F1
#
_cell.length_a   1.000
_cell.length_b   1.000
_cell.length_c   1.000
_cell.angle_alpha   90.00
_cell.angle_beta   90.00
_cell.angle_gamma   90.00
#
_symmetry.space_group_name_H-M   'P 1'
#
loop_
_entity.id
_entity.type
_entity.pdbx_description
1 polymer ?
#
loop_
_entity_poly.entity_id
_entity_poly.type
_entity_poly.pdbx_seq_one_letter_code
_entity_poly.pdbx_strand_id
1 'polypeptide(L)'
;MTSKLLEVGGLMNQKFGEITKQNTTNKTTHAMIDISNSFFERENNPKREKMFRAAFKIFIAEIEHDIYYKDRFGWFIEEAIKAILNDNWEERTNGQPSSPHWNEDPPYGGKYSIVSKLKRHRAEILKIISS
;
A
#
# COMPACT_ATOMS: atom_id res chain seq x y z
N MET A 1 -18.02 -4.69 -19.28
CA MET A 1 -18.54 -3.45 -18.67
C MET A 1 -17.38 -2.81 -17.93
N THR A 2 -16.76 -1.77 -18.49
CA THR A 2 -15.69 -1.03 -17.80
C THR A 2 -16.34 -0.29 -16.64
N SER A 3 -15.92 -0.54 -15.39
CA SER A 3 -16.56 0.13 -14.26
C SER A 3 -16.35 1.64 -14.38
N LYS A 4 -17.36 2.46 -14.05
CA LYS A 4 -17.24 3.94 -14.02
C LYS A 4 -15.99 4.43 -13.25
N LEU A 5 -15.55 3.63 -12.27
CA LEU A 5 -14.32 3.87 -11.51
C LEU A 5 -13.05 3.88 -12.39
N LEU A 6 -12.95 2.95 -13.35
CA LEU A 6 -11.83 2.88 -14.28
C LEU A 6 -11.81 4.06 -15.26
N GLU A 7 -12.99 4.57 -15.63
CA GLU A 7 -13.14 5.76 -16.47
C GLU A 7 -12.65 7.01 -15.73
N VAL A 8 -13.09 7.20 -14.48
CA VAL A 8 -12.61 8.29 -13.60
C VAL A 8 -11.10 8.21 -13.41
N GLY A 9 -10.55 7.01 -13.15
CA GLY A 9 -9.11 6.81 -13.04
C GLY A 9 -8.34 7.19 -14.31
N GLY A 10 -8.90 6.89 -15.48
CA GLY A 10 -8.35 7.30 -16.78
C GLY A 10 -8.35 8.81 -16.97
N LEU A 11 -9.44 9.49 -16.61
CA LEU A 11 -9.57 10.96 -16.69
C LEU A 11 -8.60 11.68 -15.76
N MET A 12 -8.43 11.18 -14.53
CA MET A 12 -7.45 11.74 -13.59
C MET A 12 -6.02 11.61 -14.13
N ASN A 13 -5.67 10.45 -14.72
CA ASN A 13 -4.36 10.26 -15.30
C ASN A 13 -4.07 11.21 -16.48
N GLN A 14 -5.06 11.48 -17.33
CA GLN A 14 -4.92 12.45 -18.41
C GLN A 14 -4.72 13.89 -17.89
N LYS A 15 -5.36 14.23 -16.76
CA LYS A 15 -5.35 15.59 -16.22
C LYS A 15 -4.10 15.92 -15.41
N PHE A 16 -3.57 14.96 -14.65
CA PHE A 16 -2.44 15.20 -13.72
C PHE A 16 -1.09 14.72 -14.25
N GLY A 17 -1.07 13.98 -15.37
CA GLY A 17 0.16 13.41 -15.91
C GLY A 17 0.74 12.30 -15.03
N GLU A 18 2.02 12.04 -15.18
CA GLU A 18 2.74 11.04 -14.38
C GLU A 18 3.20 11.63 -13.05
N ILE A 19 2.89 10.96 -11.94
CA ILE A 19 3.34 11.35 -10.61
C ILE A 19 4.68 10.67 -10.33
N THR A 20 5.72 11.48 -10.10
CA THR A 20 7.12 11.04 -9.93
C THR A 20 7.74 11.70 -8.70
N LYS A 21 8.89 11.19 -8.23
CA LYS A 21 9.61 11.84 -7.13
C LYS A 21 10.16 13.22 -7.51
N GLN A 22 10.38 13.47 -8.80
CA GLN A 22 10.91 14.72 -9.33
C GLN A 22 9.87 15.84 -9.36
N ASN A 23 8.58 15.50 -9.46
CA ASN A 23 7.47 16.46 -9.47
C ASN A 23 6.58 16.41 -8.22
N THR A 24 7.10 15.84 -7.13
CA THR A 24 6.44 15.79 -5.82
C THR A 24 7.42 16.19 -4.72
N THR A 25 6.89 16.71 -3.61
CA THR A 25 7.67 17.36 -2.54
C THR A 25 7.61 16.60 -1.21
N ASN A 26 6.52 15.90 -0.91
CA ASN A 26 6.37 15.25 0.39
C ASN A 26 7.10 13.89 0.46
N LYS A 27 7.80 13.65 1.57
CA LYS A 27 8.47 12.36 1.83
C LYS A 27 7.49 11.18 1.86
N THR A 28 6.28 11.38 2.39
CA THR A 28 5.22 10.36 2.40
C THR A 28 4.79 9.99 0.98
N THR A 29 4.66 10.98 0.09
CA THR A 29 4.38 10.77 -1.33
C THR A 29 5.48 9.95 -1.99
N HIS A 30 6.75 10.28 -1.72
CA HIS A 30 7.90 9.52 -2.24
C HIS A 30 7.88 8.06 -1.77
N ALA A 31 7.57 7.80 -0.50
CA ALA A 31 7.43 6.45 0.03
C ALA A 31 6.28 5.68 -0.65
N MET A 32 5.14 6.34 -0.90
CA MET A 32 4.01 5.72 -1.60
C MET A 32 4.32 5.41 -3.06
N ILE A 33 5.12 6.24 -3.74
CA ILE A 33 5.64 5.95 -5.08
C ILE A 33 6.50 4.68 -5.05
N ASP A 34 7.40 4.53 -4.07
CA ASP A 34 8.24 3.34 -3.93
C ASP A 34 7.42 2.07 -3.65
N ILE A 35 6.42 2.16 -2.77
CA ILE A 35 5.50 1.06 -2.48
C ILE A 35 4.73 0.67 -3.75
N SER A 36 4.21 1.64 -4.50
CA SER A 36 3.53 1.41 -5.77
C SER A 36 4.45 0.71 -6.78
N ASN A 37 5.69 1.20 -6.96
CA ASN A 37 6.66 0.58 -7.86
C ASN A 37 6.97 -0.86 -7.43
N SER A 38 7.25 -1.08 -6.15
CA SER A 38 7.51 -2.41 -5.60
C SER A 38 6.30 -3.34 -5.68
N PHE A 39 5.08 -2.82 -5.68
CA PHE A 39 3.88 -3.60 -5.96
C PHE A 39 3.84 -4.04 -7.42
N PHE A 40 4.09 -3.15 -8.39
CA PHE A 40 4.06 -3.48 -9.82
C PHE A 40 5.25 -4.29 -10.33
N GLU A 41 6.37 -4.29 -9.61
CA GLU A 41 7.46 -5.26 -9.84
C GLU A 41 6.99 -6.70 -9.55
N ARG A 42 6.06 -6.86 -8.61
CA ARG A 42 5.52 -8.17 -8.18
C ARG A 42 4.22 -8.54 -8.89
N GLU A 43 3.32 -7.59 -9.12
CA GLU A 43 2.03 -7.82 -9.77
C GLU A 43 2.20 -8.19 -11.26
N ASN A 44 1.86 -9.42 -11.61
CA ASN A 44 1.97 -9.96 -12.97
C ASN A 44 0.59 -10.26 -13.59
N ASN A 45 -0.46 -9.58 -13.12
CA ASN A 45 -1.80 -9.65 -13.68
C ASN A 45 -2.14 -8.40 -14.52
N PRO A 46 -1.91 -8.43 -15.84
CA PRO A 46 -2.14 -7.26 -16.71
C PRO A 46 -3.61 -6.84 -16.76
N LYS A 47 -4.55 -7.73 -16.40
CA LYS A 47 -5.99 -7.40 -16.37
C LYS A 47 -6.37 -6.53 -15.16
N ARG A 48 -5.61 -6.60 -14.07
CA ARG A 48 -5.90 -5.87 -12.80
C ARG A 48 -5.01 -4.67 -12.60
N GLU A 49 -3.85 -4.64 -13.26
CA GLU A 49 -2.84 -3.59 -13.16
C GLU A 49 -3.42 -2.18 -13.31
N LYS A 50 -4.28 -1.94 -14.31
CA LYS A 50 -4.87 -0.61 -14.56
C LYS A 50 -5.63 -0.06 -13.36
N MET A 51 -6.39 -0.91 -12.66
CA MET A 51 -7.17 -0.50 -11.50
C MET A 51 -6.25 -0.15 -10.33
N PHE A 52 -5.24 -0.97 -10.05
CA PHE A 52 -4.26 -0.68 -9.01
C PHE A 52 -3.49 0.61 -9.31
N ARG A 53 -3.06 0.83 -10.56
CA ARG A 53 -2.34 2.05 -10.95
C ARG A 53 -3.20 3.28 -10.73
N ALA A 54 -4.48 3.22 -11.09
CA ALA A 54 -5.41 4.31 -10.82
C ALA A 54 -5.59 4.56 -9.31
N ALA A 55 -5.77 3.50 -8.52
CA ALA A 55 -5.91 3.62 -7.07
C ALA A 55 -4.66 4.25 -6.41
N PHE A 56 -3.46 3.75 -6.73
CA PHE A 56 -2.21 4.35 -6.22
C PHE A 56 -2.07 5.81 -6.62
N LYS A 57 -2.38 6.18 -7.87
CA LYS A 57 -2.33 7.57 -8.31
C LYS A 57 -3.27 8.47 -7.52
N ILE A 58 -4.49 8.02 -7.24
CA ILE A 58 -5.45 8.77 -6.42
C ILE A 58 -4.88 8.96 -5.01
N PHE A 59 -4.44 7.90 -4.33
CA PHE A 59 -3.89 8.02 -2.98
C PHE A 59 -2.67 8.95 -2.92
N ILE A 60 -1.74 8.81 -3.87
CA ILE A 60 -0.55 9.64 -3.93
C ILE A 60 -0.92 11.11 -4.18
N ALA A 61 -1.87 11.37 -5.09
CA ALA A 61 -2.33 12.73 -5.37
C ALA A 61 -3.02 13.38 -4.16
N GLU A 62 -3.89 12.66 -3.45
CA GLU A 62 -4.56 13.17 -2.24
C GLU A 62 -3.55 13.50 -1.13
N ILE A 63 -2.55 12.63 -0.93
CA ILE A 63 -1.49 12.85 0.06
C ILE A 63 -0.61 14.05 -0.31
N GLU A 64 -0.28 14.23 -1.59
CA GLU A 64 0.59 15.31 -2.05
C GLU A 64 -0.11 16.67 -2.05
N HIS A 65 -1.40 16.68 -2.41
CA HIS A 65 -2.17 17.91 -2.62
C HIS A 65 -2.52 18.62 -1.30
N ASP A 66 -2.80 17.87 -0.22
CA ASP A 66 -3.33 18.45 1.01
C ASP A 66 -2.79 17.78 2.29
N ILE A 67 -2.33 18.60 3.22
CA ILE A 67 -1.93 18.17 4.57
C ILE A 67 -3.09 17.48 5.31
N TYR A 68 -4.33 17.94 5.09
CA TYR A 68 -5.54 17.38 5.67
C TYR A 68 -5.72 15.89 5.32
N TYR A 69 -5.47 15.50 4.07
CA TYR A 69 -5.56 14.11 3.65
C TYR A 69 -4.33 13.30 4.02
N LYS A 70 -3.14 13.91 3.95
CA LYS A 70 -1.89 13.30 4.43
C LYS A 70 -2.01 12.84 5.88
N ASP A 71 -2.49 13.71 6.77
CA ASP A 71 -2.56 13.41 8.20
C ASP A 71 -3.62 12.33 8.51
N ARG A 72 -4.74 12.32 7.78
CA ARG A 72 -5.74 11.23 7.88
C ARG A 72 -5.22 9.90 7.40
N PHE A 73 -4.45 9.90 6.32
CA PHE A 73 -3.80 8.70 5.83
C PHE A 73 -2.77 8.20 6.84
N GLY A 74 -1.99 9.10 7.44
CA GLY A 74 -1.08 8.79 8.56
C GLY A 74 -1.82 8.12 9.72
N TRP A 75 -2.90 8.75 10.21
CA TRP A 75 -3.75 8.20 11.27
C TRP A 75 -4.32 6.81 10.90
N PHE A 76 -4.77 6.62 9.67
CA PHE A 76 -5.26 5.31 9.21
C PHE A 76 -4.18 4.22 9.30
N ILE A 77 -2.93 4.53 8.94
CA ILE A 77 -1.80 3.61 9.06
C ILE A 77 -1.49 3.32 10.54
N GLU A 78 -1.53 4.32 11.42
CA GLU A 78 -1.37 4.13 12.87
C GLU A 78 -2.43 3.18 13.44
N GLU A 79 -3.69 3.37 13.08
CA GLU A 79 -4.79 2.48 13.52
C GLU A 79 -4.64 1.07 12.96
N ALA A 80 -4.19 0.91 11.70
CA ALA A 80 -3.90 -0.41 11.14
C ALA A 80 -2.78 -1.12 11.91
N ILE A 81 -1.72 -0.40 12.31
CA ILE A 81 -0.64 -0.95 13.15
C ILE A 81 -1.18 -1.34 14.53
N LYS A 82 -2.00 -0.51 15.17
CA LYS A 82 -2.65 -0.86 16.45
C LYS A 82 -3.52 -2.12 16.31
N ALA A 83 -4.30 -2.24 15.24
CA ALA A 83 -5.08 -3.44 14.97
C ALA A 83 -4.20 -4.69 14.81
N ILE A 84 -3.08 -4.59 14.09
CA ILE A 84 -2.10 -5.67 13.97
C ILE A 84 -1.54 -6.07 15.34
N LEU A 85 -1.11 -5.09 16.15
CA LEU A 85 -0.53 -5.35 17.47
C LEU A 85 -1.57 -5.89 18.47
N ASN A 86 -2.86 -5.60 18.27
CA ASN A 86 -3.95 -6.14 19.08
C ASN A 86 -4.50 -7.47 18.55
N ASP A 87 -3.87 -8.06 17.54
CA ASP A 87 -4.28 -9.31 16.89
C ASP A 87 -5.66 -9.25 16.20
N ASN A 88 -6.11 -8.04 15.84
CA ASN A 88 -7.35 -7.78 15.10
C ASN A 88 -7.12 -7.66 13.59
N TRP A 89 -5.93 -8.03 13.10
CA TRP A 89 -5.58 -7.98 11.68
C TRP A 89 -4.83 -9.25 11.28
N GLU A 90 -5.31 -9.96 10.27
CA GLU A 90 -4.72 -11.22 9.82
C GLU A 90 -3.52 -10.98 8.89
N GLU A 91 -2.49 -11.79 9.04
CA GLU A 91 -1.45 -11.93 8.03
C GLU A 91 -1.99 -12.47 6.69
N ARG A 92 -1.23 -12.25 5.61
CA ARG A 92 -1.50 -12.93 4.32
C ARG A 92 -1.54 -14.44 4.54
N THR A 93 -2.38 -15.17 3.79
CA THR A 93 -2.34 -16.65 3.77
C THR A 93 -0.95 -17.16 3.38
N ASN A 94 -0.52 -18.30 3.93
CA ASN A 94 0.72 -18.97 3.51
C ASN A 94 0.74 -19.19 2.00
N GLY A 95 1.82 -18.77 1.33
CA GLY A 95 1.96 -18.93 -0.12
C GLY A 95 1.02 -18.05 -0.94
N GLN A 96 0.50 -16.94 -0.38
CA GLN A 96 -0.29 -15.94 -1.11
C GLN A 96 0.33 -14.52 -1.04
N PRO A 97 0.13 -13.68 -2.08
CA PRO A 97 -0.51 -14.00 -3.37
C PRO A 97 0.34 -14.98 -4.17
N SER A 98 -0.31 -15.90 -4.88
CA SER A 98 0.36 -17.01 -5.55
C SER A 98 0.73 -16.71 -7.01
N SER A 99 1.80 -17.35 -7.48
CA SER A 99 2.19 -17.42 -8.89
C SER A 99 1.06 -18.01 -9.77
N PRO A 100 0.89 -17.60 -11.04
CA PRO A 100 1.79 -16.78 -11.87
C PRO A 100 1.51 -15.27 -11.82
N HIS A 101 0.55 -14.83 -11.02
CA HIS A 101 0.13 -13.43 -10.98
C HIS A 101 0.89 -12.58 -9.96
N TRP A 102 1.85 -13.19 -9.25
CA TRP A 102 2.66 -12.54 -8.24
C TRP A 102 4.09 -13.06 -8.29
N ASN A 103 5.04 -12.17 -8.52
CA ASN A 103 6.47 -12.42 -8.65
C ASN A 103 7.18 -12.05 -7.34
N GLU A 104 7.05 -12.89 -6.31
CA GLU A 104 7.79 -12.78 -5.05
C GLU A 104 8.49 -14.13 -4.81
N ASP A 105 9.78 -14.10 -4.47
CA ASP A 105 10.53 -15.31 -4.19
C ASP A 105 9.99 -16.00 -2.91
N PRO A 106 9.68 -17.30 -2.95
CA PRO A 106 9.25 -18.02 -1.76
C PRO A 106 10.40 -18.15 -0.74
N PRO A 107 10.10 -18.18 0.57
CA PRO A 107 8.76 -18.28 1.14
C PRO A 107 8.09 -16.91 1.43
N TYR A 108 6.79 -16.79 1.11
CA TYR A 108 5.99 -15.60 1.36
C TYR A 108 4.64 -15.91 2.01
N GLY A 109 4.00 -14.87 2.54
CA GLY A 109 2.77 -14.99 3.31
C GLY A 109 2.96 -15.64 4.69
N GLY A 110 1.87 -15.74 5.45
CA GLY A 110 1.80 -16.25 6.81
C GLY A 110 2.96 -15.78 7.68
N LYS A 111 3.66 -16.73 8.31
CA LYS A 111 4.77 -16.47 9.25
C LYS A 111 5.94 -15.67 8.68
N TYR A 112 6.05 -15.56 7.36
CA TYR A 112 7.10 -14.81 6.67
C TYR A 112 6.69 -13.35 6.41
N SER A 113 5.40 -13.03 6.52
CA SER A 113 4.86 -11.69 6.35
C SER A 113 5.36 -10.73 7.45
N ILE A 114 5.41 -9.43 7.11
CA ILE A 114 5.73 -8.39 8.09
C ILE A 114 4.72 -8.36 9.24
N VAL A 115 3.44 -8.63 8.96
CA VAL A 115 2.37 -8.72 9.97
C VAL A 115 2.68 -9.79 11.02
N SER A 116 3.01 -11.02 10.60
CA SER A 116 3.35 -12.08 11.56
C SER A 116 4.65 -11.78 12.31
N LYS A 117 5.61 -11.07 11.70
CA LYS A 117 6.82 -10.61 12.39
C LYS A 117 6.49 -9.57 13.46
N LEU A 118 5.65 -8.59 13.16
CA LEU A 118 5.18 -7.60 14.13
C LEU A 118 4.44 -8.26 15.30
N LYS A 119 3.52 -9.20 15.01
CA LYS A 119 2.80 -9.95 16.04
C LYS A 119 3.74 -10.74 16.97
N ARG A 120 4.79 -11.36 16.42
CA ARG A 120 5.80 -12.09 17.22
C ARG A 120 6.52 -11.20 18.22
N HIS A 121 6.82 -9.96 17.82
CA HIS A 121 7.51 -8.96 18.66
C HIS A 121 6.54 -8.01 19.37
N ARG A 122 5.24 -8.34 19.41
CA ARG A 122 4.19 -7.48 19.98
C ARG A 122 4.54 -6.96 21.37
N ALA A 123 4.97 -7.82 22.29
CA ALA A 123 5.22 -7.41 23.67
C ALA A 123 6.37 -6.38 23.77
N GLU A 124 7.43 -6.57 22.99
CA GLU A 124 8.57 -5.65 22.91
C GLU A 124 8.14 -4.30 22.32
N ILE A 125 7.36 -4.33 21.23
CA ILE A 125 6.84 -3.14 20.56
C ILE A 125 5.89 -2.37 21.49
N LEU A 126 4.95 -3.08 22.15
CA LEU A 126 3.99 -2.48 23.08
C LEU A 126 4.69 -1.77 24.23
N LYS A 127 5.78 -2.35 24.76
CA LYS A 127 6.58 -1.73 25.82
C LYS A 127 7.20 -0.39 25.38
N ILE A 128 7.62 -0.29 24.13
CA ILE A 128 8.24 0.93 23.55
C ILE A 128 7.19 2.01 23.33
N ILE A 129 6.01 1.66 22.82
CA ILE A 129 4.97 2.66 22.54
C ILE A 129 4.21 3.13 23.78
N SER A 130 4.27 2.35 24.88
CA SER A 130 3.66 2.73 26.16
C SER A 130 4.55 3.58 27.06
N SER A 131 5.83 3.71 26.72
CA SER A 131 6.82 4.51 27.48
C SER A 131 6.92 5.93 26.96
#